data_AF-A0ABD2MQ31-F1
#
_entry.id   AF-A0ABD2MQ31-F1
#
_cell.length_a   1.000
_cell.length_b   1.000
_cell.length_c   1.000
_cell.angle_alpha   90.00
_cell.angle_beta   90.00
_cell.angle_gamma   90.00
#
_symmetry.space_group_name_H-M   'P 1'
#
loop_
_entity.id
_entity.type
_entity.pdbx_description
1 polymer ?
#
loop_
_entity_poly.entity_id
_entity_poly.type
_entity_poly.pdbx_seq_one_letter_code
_entity_poly.pdbx_strand_id
1 'polypeptide(L)'
;MSWALQGPLGHINLLQTEEKYKGKGYGSIMVQAMAKKIAEDGYIPVATVIVHNTPSVNLFNKLGFKIIAKSYFLEIISFDMYKSLE
;
A
#
# COMPACT_ATOMS: atom_id res chain seq x y z
N MET A 1 -13.86 -1.51 8.92
CA MET A 1 -13.89 -0.87 7.60
C MET A 1 -12.63 -1.25 6.82
N SER A 2 -12.60 -0.95 5.51
CA SER A 2 -11.41 -1.07 4.66
C SER A 2 -11.31 0.20 3.82
N TRP A 3 -10.10 0.71 3.59
CA TRP A 3 -9.85 1.95 2.85
C TRP A 3 -8.47 1.93 2.18
N ALA A 4 -8.29 2.83 1.20
CA ALA A 4 -7.02 3.17 0.57
C ALA A 4 -7.10 4.61 0.05
N LEU A 5 -5.95 5.27 -0.12
CA LEU A 5 -5.86 6.62 -0.68
C LEU A 5 -5.10 6.59 -2.01
N GLN A 6 -5.50 7.46 -2.94
CA GLN A 6 -4.76 7.70 -4.17
C GLN A 6 -3.70 8.79 -3.90
N GLY A 7 -2.42 8.45 -4.08
CA GLY A 7 -1.34 9.43 -4.07
C GLY A 7 -1.36 10.30 -5.34
N PRO A 8 -0.62 11.43 -5.33
CA PRO A 8 -0.61 12.41 -6.43
C PRO A 8 -0.10 11.86 -7.78
N LEU A 9 0.60 10.72 -7.76
CA LEU A 9 1.11 10.04 -8.96
C LEU A 9 0.41 8.70 -9.22
N GLY A 10 -0.88 8.57 -8.88
CA GLY A 10 -1.63 7.34 -9.13
C GLY A 10 -1.18 6.13 -8.30
N HIS A 11 -0.58 6.38 -7.13
CA HIS A 11 -0.17 5.29 -6.23
C HIS A 11 -1.33 4.88 -5.33
N ILE A 12 -1.52 3.58 -5.13
CA ILE A 12 -2.40 3.05 -4.10
C ILE A 12 -1.63 3.09 -2.77
N ASN A 13 -1.99 4.05 -1.91
CA ASN A 13 -1.33 4.32 -0.64
C ASN A 13 -2.27 4.03 0.53
N LEU A 14 -1.68 3.82 1.72
CA LEU A 14 -2.40 3.67 3.00
C LEU A 14 -3.57 2.66 2.93
N LEU A 15 -3.38 1.56 2.18
CA LEU A 15 -4.33 0.45 2.16
C LEU A 15 -4.37 -0.19 3.55
N GLN A 16 -5.55 -0.19 4.17
CA GLN A 16 -5.74 -0.77 5.48
C GLN A 16 -7.11 -1.43 5.58
N THR A 17 -7.17 -2.52 6.34
CA THR A 17 -8.42 -3.18 6.73
C THR A 17 -8.38 -3.42 8.23
N GLU A 18 -9.38 -2.90 8.93
CA GLU A 18 -9.56 -3.16 10.37
C GLU A 18 -9.60 -4.67 10.66
N GLU A 19 -9.02 -5.07 11.79
CA GLU A 19 -8.83 -6.47 12.18
C GLU A 19 -10.11 -7.31 12.05
N LYS A 20 -11.24 -6.80 12.59
CA LYS A 20 -12.55 -7.49 12.58
C LYS A 20 -13.14 -7.72 11.17
N TYR A 21 -12.55 -7.13 10.14
CA TYR A 21 -12.96 -7.25 8.75
C TYR A 21 -11.89 -7.90 7.85
N LYS A 22 -10.76 -8.34 8.38
CA LYS A 22 -9.76 -9.11 7.62
C LYS A 22 -10.30 -10.48 7.21
N GLY A 23 -9.70 -11.08 6.18
CA GLY A 23 -10.10 -12.39 5.65
C GLY A 23 -11.41 -12.41 4.85
N LYS A 24 -12.11 -11.28 4.72
CA LYS A 24 -13.43 -11.17 4.04
C LYS A 24 -13.35 -10.60 2.62
N GLY A 25 -12.15 -10.43 2.07
CA GLY A 25 -11.94 -9.93 0.70
C GLY A 25 -12.02 -8.41 0.51
N TYR A 26 -12.30 -7.61 1.55
CA TYR A 26 -12.44 -6.15 1.40
C TYR A 26 -11.17 -5.46 0.89
N GLY A 27 -9.98 -5.90 1.31
CA GLY A 27 -8.73 -5.38 0.75
C GLY A 27 -8.62 -5.61 -0.76
N SER A 28 -9.13 -6.75 -1.26
CA SER A 28 -9.15 -7.04 -2.70
C SER A 28 -10.11 -6.14 -3.47
N ILE A 29 -11.27 -5.87 -2.90
CA ILE A 29 -12.26 -4.95 -3.48
C ILE A 29 -11.65 -3.54 -3.54
N MET A 30 -11.00 -3.10 -2.46
CA MET A 30 -10.40 -1.78 -2.39
C MET A 30 -9.29 -1.59 -3.42
N VAL A 31 -8.35 -2.55 -3.53
CA VAL A 31 -7.27 -2.47 -4.53
C VAL A 31 -7.82 -2.44 -5.95
N GLN A 32 -8.81 -3.27 -6.27
CA GLN A 32 -9.41 -3.27 -7.62
C GLN A 32 -10.14 -1.97 -7.94
N ALA A 33 -10.91 -1.44 -6.99
CA ALA A 33 -11.61 -0.16 -7.16
C ALA A 33 -10.62 1.00 -7.39
N MET A 34 -9.56 1.05 -6.59
CA MET A 34 -8.51 2.07 -6.73
C MET A 34 -7.76 1.92 -8.06
N ALA A 35 -7.38 0.69 -8.43
CA ALA A 35 -6.68 0.44 -9.68
C ALA A 35 -7.49 0.85 -10.90
N LYS A 36 -8.80 0.55 -10.90
CA LYS A 36 -9.72 1.02 -11.94
C LYS A 36 -9.75 2.54 -12.01
N LYS A 37 -9.97 3.22 -10.87
CA LYS A 37 -10.02 4.68 -10.81
C LYS A 37 -8.72 5.33 -11.30
N ILE A 38 -7.57 4.83 -10.85
CA ILE A 38 -6.26 5.36 -11.24
C ILE A 38 -6.04 5.20 -12.76
N ALA A 39 -6.45 4.07 -13.33
CA ALA A 39 -6.38 3.85 -14.77
C ALA A 39 -7.32 4.79 -15.55
N GLU A 40 -8.54 5.04 -15.04
CA GLU A 40 -9.49 6.01 -15.61
C GLU A 40 -8.93 7.44 -15.55
N ASP A 41 -8.15 7.77 -14.52
CA ASP A 41 -7.44 9.05 -14.39
C ASP A 41 -6.17 9.14 -15.28
N GLY A 42 -5.88 8.11 -16.09
CA GLY A 42 -4.77 8.09 -17.06
C GLY A 42 -3.41 7.65 -16.50
N TYR A 43 -3.38 7.13 -15.28
CA TYR A 43 -2.16 6.65 -14.63
C TYR A 43 -2.05 5.13 -14.63
N ILE A 44 -0.82 4.62 -14.46
CA ILE A 44 -0.58 3.19 -14.23
C ILE A 44 -0.75 2.91 -12.73
N PRO A 45 -1.67 2.02 -12.31
CA PRO A 45 -1.82 1.68 -10.90
C PRO A 45 -0.57 1.01 -10.35
N VAL A 46 0.03 1.63 -9.34
CA VAL A 46 1.21 1.12 -8.64
C VAL A 46 1.02 1.20 -7.13
N ALA A 47 1.71 0.34 -6.39
CA ALA A 47 1.74 0.37 -4.94
C ALA A 47 3.14 0.03 -4.44
N THR A 48 3.55 0.64 -3.33
CA THR A 48 4.78 0.28 -2.62
C THR A 48 4.40 -0.50 -1.38
N VAL A 49 4.96 -1.70 -1.24
CA VAL A 49 4.66 -2.61 -0.13
C VAL A 49 5.96 -2.89 0.62
N ILE A 50 5.92 -2.76 1.95
CA ILE A 50 7.03 -3.19 2.82
C ILE A 50 7.28 -4.69 2.57
N VAL A 51 8.54 -5.08 2.33
CA VAL A 51 8.90 -6.45 1.92
C VAL A 51 8.36 -7.51 2.88
N HIS A 52 8.31 -7.22 4.17
CA HIS A 52 7.82 -8.13 5.22
C HIS A 52 6.28 -8.11 5.40
N ASN A 53 5.55 -7.27 4.66
CA ASN A 53 4.09 -7.25 4.67
C ASN A 53 3.54 -8.34 3.72
N THR A 54 3.75 -9.60 4.11
CA THR A 54 3.30 -10.79 3.38
C THR A 54 1.82 -10.76 2.99
N PRO A 55 0.87 -10.30 3.85
CA PRO A 55 -0.54 -10.21 3.46
C PRO A 55 -0.75 -9.29 2.25
N SER A 56 -0.12 -8.12 2.22
CA SER A 56 -0.25 -7.18 1.10
C SER A 56 0.44 -7.70 -0.16
N VAL A 57 1.65 -8.27 -0.03
CA VAL A 57 2.37 -8.88 -1.16
C VAL A 57 1.51 -9.97 -1.82
N ASN A 58 0.94 -10.87 -1.02
CA ASN A 58 0.07 -11.94 -1.52
C ASN A 58 -1.22 -11.39 -2.15
N LEU A 59 -1.81 -10.36 -1.55
CA LEU A 59 -3.00 -9.69 -2.08
C LEU A 59 -2.73 -9.11 -3.48
N PHE A 60 -1.67 -8.31 -3.64
CA PHE A 60 -1.32 -7.70 -4.92
C PHE A 60 -0.97 -8.77 -5.97
N ASN A 61 -0.19 -9.79 -5.61
CA ASN A 61 0.13 -10.90 -6.50
C ASN A 61 -1.13 -11.65 -6.97
N LYS A 62 -2.08 -11.93 -6.07
CA LYS A 62 -3.37 -12.58 -6.40
C LYS A 62 -4.20 -11.76 -7.39
N LEU A 63 -4.08 -10.43 -7.35
CA LEU A 63 -4.80 -9.51 -8.23
C LEU A 63 -4.05 -9.22 -9.55
N GLY A 64 -2.95 -9.93 -9.82
CA GLY A 64 -2.21 -9.82 -11.08
C GLY A 64 -1.12 -8.75 -11.12
N PHE A 65 -0.94 -7.97 -10.05
CA PHE A 65 0.18 -7.04 -9.94
C PHE A 65 1.51 -7.80 -9.89
N LYS A 66 2.58 -7.15 -10.37
CA LYS A 66 3.93 -7.70 -10.40
C LYS A 66 4.90 -6.76 -9.70
N ILE A 67 5.87 -7.34 -8.99
CA ILE A 67 6.99 -6.58 -8.42
C ILE A 67 7.92 -6.22 -9.58
N ILE A 68 8.08 -4.92 -9.85
CA ILE A 68 8.94 -4.41 -10.93
C ILE A 68 10.26 -3.80 -10.42
N ALA A 69 10.33 -3.44 -9.14
CA ALA A 69 11.50 -2.83 -8.53
C ALA A 69 11.52 -3.04 -7.00
N LYS A 70 12.69 -2.81 -6.39
CA LYS A 70 12.86 -2.66 -4.95
C LYS A 70 13.40 -1.26 -4.67
N SER A 71 12.89 -0.60 -3.64
CA SER A 71 13.35 0.71 -3.19
C SER A 71 13.67 0.67 -1.70
N TYR A 72 14.60 1.54 -1.28
CA TYR A 72 14.96 1.72 0.12
C TYR A 72 14.46 3.08 0.59
N PHE A 73 13.82 3.12 1.75
CA PHE A 73 13.46 4.38 2.42
C PHE A 73 14.44 4.56 3.58
N LEU A 74 15.16 5.67 3.54
CA LEU A 74 15.99 6.11 4.65
C LEU A 74 15.18 7.12 5.46
N GLU A 75 14.87 6.76 6.69
CA GLU A 75 14.29 7.71 7.65
C GLU A 75 15.45 8.38 8.40
N ILE A 76 15.54 9.71 8.29
CA ILE A 76 16.58 10.51 8.93
C ILE A 76 15.89 11.37 9.98
N ILE A 77 16.21 11.13 11.25
CA ILE A 77 15.66 11.85 12.40
C ILE A 77 16.67 12.88 12.95
N SER A 78 16.17 13.91 13.63
CA SER A 78 17.03 14.86 14.34
C SER A 78 17.60 14.26 15.63
N PHE A 79 18.73 14.80 16.10
CA PHE A 79 19.39 14.37 17.34
C PHE A 79 18.48 14.40 18.58
N ASP A 80 17.50 15.30 18.61
CA ASP A 80 16.58 15.44 19.75
C ASP A 80 15.56 14.29 19.84
N MET A 81 15.15 13.72 18.70
CA MET A 81 14.28 12.55 18.69
C MET A 81 15.00 11.28 19.15
N TYR A 82 16.29 11.14 18.84
CA TYR A 82 17.09 9.98 19.24
C TYR A 82 17.10 9.75 20.76
N LYS A 83 17.23 10.82 21.56
CA LYS A 83 17.23 10.74 23.04
C LYS A 83 15.88 10.35 23.66
N SER A 84 14.80 10.41 22.90
CA SER A 84 13.45 10.05 23.37
C SER A 84 13.08 8.58 23.13
N LEU A 85 13.98 7.84 22.46
CA LEU A 85 13.83 6.41 22.15
C LEU A 85 14.65 5.49 23.09
N GLU A 86 15.43 6.08 24.01
CA GLU A 86 16.11 5.40 25.14
C GLU A 86 15.28 5.55 26.43
#